data_AF-A0A9P7BXD9-F1
#
_entry.id   AF-A0A9P7BXD9-F1
#
_cell.length_a   1.000
_cell.length_b   1.000
_cell.length_c   1.000
_cell.angle_alpha   90.00
_cell.angle_beta   90.00
_cell.angle_gamma   90.00
#
_symmetry.space_group_name_H-M   'P 1'
#
loop_
_entity.id
_entity.type
_entity.pdbx_description
1 polymer ?
#
loop_
_entity_poly.entity_id
_entity_poly.type
_entity_poly.pdbx_seq_one_letter_code
_entity_poly.pdbx_strand_id
1 'polypeptide(L)'
;MPRFYATAFQSTHVVLTQQTRRATLGLYRSLLRSSKKYEQHDKIKNIIQQKFRANQHITSRPKVLELLSEANKINQHLQKPSLQIKQRVGQYLQNEIKEKKQPEKKKMKKKKHRKRKPYQVALTVTHSSGYQFKRVRGWVQPVKTSMIIKKFTKTVQKRLDRYSALQEQLDMVKKELQFEMSLGIRDYRSWLQCEKYIRDALEYYHKKNLKMKTIEETDEKKNKNK
;
A
#
# COMPACT_ATOMS: atom_id res chain seq x y z
N MET A 1 21.49 -2.62 17.01
CA MET A 1 20.82 -3.94 17.09
C MET A 1 19.35 -4.06 16.62
N PRO A 2 18.52 -3.02 16.37
CA PRO A 2 17.11 -3.21 15.96
C PRO A 2 16.87 -3.57 14.47
N ARG A 3 17.89 -3.45 13.60
CA ARG A 3 17.74 -3.73 12.16
C ARG A 3 17.69 -5.23 11.81
N PHE A 4 18.34 -6.09 12.59
CA PHE A 4 18.36 -7.55 12.37
C PHE A 4 17.03 -8.23 12.73
N TYR A 5 16.33 -7.74 13.75
CA TYR A 5 14.99 -8.24 14.08
C TYR A 5 13.96 -7.86 13.01
N ALA A 6 14.03 -6.64 12.47
CA ALA A 6 13.09 -6.18 11.44
C ALA A 6 13.14 -7.03 10.16
N THR A 7 14.32 -7.52 9.74
CA THR A 7 14.46 -8.36 8.54
C THR A 7 13.96 -9.79 8.78
N ALA A 8 14.20 -10.36 9.96
CA ALA A 8 13.69 -11.69 10.33
C ALA A 8 12.15 -11.71 10.50
N PHE A 9 11.55 -10.65 11.02
CA PHE A 9 10.09 -10.51 11.09
C PHE A 9 9.45 -10.33 9.71
N GLN A 10 10.13 -9.66 8.78
CA GLN A 10 9.65 -9.51 7.40
C GLN A 10 9.73 -10.83 6.61
N SER A 11 10.81 -11.59 6.75
CA SER A 11 10.97 -12.87 6.05
C SER A 11 9.93 -13.90 6.51
N THR A 12 9.70 -14.02 7.83
CA THR A 12 8.67 -14.91 8.39
C THR A 12 7.26 -14.50 7.96
N HIS A 13 6.96 -13.21 7.88
CA HIS A 13 5.67 -12.71 7.38
C HIS A 13 5.44 -13.09 5.91
N VAL A 14 6.46 -12.98 5.07
CA VAL A 14 6.38 -13.32 3.63
C VAL A 14 6.12 -14.82 3.47
N VAL A 15 6.88 -15.67 4.18
CA VAL A 15 6.70 -17.14 4.14
C VAL A 15 5.29 -17.54 4.58
N LEU A 16 4.80 -16.98 5.70
CA LEU A 16 3.46 -17.28 6.21
C LEU A 16 2.35 -16.84 5.23
N THR A 17 2.52 -15.69 4.59
CA THR A 17 1.57 -15.19 3.57
C THR A 17 1.52 -16.12 2.35
N GLN A 18 2.68 -16.66 1.94
CA GLN A 18 2.74 -17.63 0.85
C GLN A 18 2.08 -18.96 1.23
N GLN A 19 2.33 -19.45 2.44
CA GLN A 19 1.72 -20.69 2.95
C GLN A 19 0.20 -20.58 3.04
N THR A 20 -0.31 -19.49 3.61
CA THR A 20 -1.77 -19.24 3.69
C THR A 20 -2.38 -19.15 2.30
N ARG A 21 -1.73 -18.48 1.34
CA ARG A 21 -2.18 -18.44 -0.06
C ARG A 21 -2.21 -19.81 -0.73
N ARG A 22 -1.23 -20.68 -0.45
CA ARG A 22 -1.22 -22.06 -0.97
C ARG A 22 -2.38 -22.86 -0.38
N ALA A 23 -2.61 -22.76 0.93
CA ALA A 23 -3.70 -23.43 1.62
C ALA A 23 -5.08 -22.97 1.11
N THR A 24 -5.29 -21.66 0.94
CA THR A 24 -6.55 -21.09 0.42
C THR A 24 -6.84 -21.58 -0.99
N LEU A 25 -5.82 -21.58 -1.88
CA LEU A 25 -5.97 -22.07 -3.26
C LEU A 25 -6.20 -23.57 -3.32
N GLY A 26 -5.53 -24.35 -2.47
CA GLY A 26 -5.75 -25.79 -2.35
C GLY A 26 -7.18 -26.13 -1.95
N LEU A 27 -7.69 -25.45 -0.91
CA LEU A 27 -9.05 -25.61 -0.42
C LEU A 27 -10.09 -25.16 -1.46
N TYR A 28 -9.87 -24.01 -2.10
CA TYR A 28 -10.71 -23.53 -3.21
C TYR A 28 -10.83 -24.56 -4.34
N ARG A 29 -9.71 -25.12 -4.79
CA ARG A 29 -9.70 -26.17 -5.83
C ARG A 29 -10.42 -27.45 -5.35
N SER A 30 -10.25 -27.82 -4.08
CA SER A 30 -10.92 -29.00 -3.50
C SER A 30 -12.44 -28.82 -3.47
N LEU A 31 -12.93 -27.66 -3.00
CA LEU A 31 -14.37 -27.35 -2.99
C LEU A 31 -14.98 -27.36 -4.39
N LEU A 32 -14.28 -26.79 -5.38
CA LEU A 32 -14.73 -26.84 -6.76
C LEU A 32 -14.80 -28.27 -7.29
N ARG A 33 -13.83 -29.13 -6.97
CA ARG A 33 -13.89 -30.55 -7.34
C ARG A 33 -15.07 -31.25 -6.66
N SER A 34 -15.28 -31.03 -5.37
CA SER A 34 -16.40 -31.61 -4.61
C SER A 34 -17.76 -31.16 -5.15
N SER A 35 -17.87 -29.91 -5.61
CA SER A 35 -19.12 -29.38 -6.17
C SER A 35 -19.59 -30.09 -7.43
N LYS A 36 -18.69 -30.73 -8.19
CA LYS A 36 -19.04 -31.48 -9.41
C LYS A 36 -19.91 -32.71 -9.13
N LYS A 37 -19.97 -33.19 -7.88
CA LYS A 37 -20.79 -34.33 -7.46
C LYS A 37 -22.29 -34.01 -7.37
N TYR A 38 -22.67 -32.75 -7.56
CA TYR A 38 -24.05 -32.27 -7.39
C TYR A 38 -24.60 -31.79 -8.72
N GLU A 39 -25.88 -32.04 -8.98
CA GLU A 39 -26.58 -31.65 -10.22
C GLU A 39 -26.55 -30.13 -10.45
N GLN A 40 -26.60 -29.33 -9.38
CA GLN A 40 -26.55 -27.88 -9.43
C GLN A 40 -25.11 -27.32 -9.33
N HIS A 41 -24.13 -28.05 -9.85
CA HIS A 41 -22.71 -27.71 -9.79
C HIS A 41 -22.43 -26.25 -10.18
N ASP A 42 -23.01 -25.73 -11.27
CA ASP A 42 -22.68 -24.38 -11.75
C ASP A 42 -23.10 -23.27 -10.79
N LYS A 43 -24.25 -23.45 -10.12
CA LYS A 43 -24.73 -22.52 -9.10
C LYS A 43 -23.83 -22.57 -7.85
N ILE A 44 -23.47 -23.77 -7.41
CA ILE A 44 -22.57 -23.99 -6.27
C ILE A 44 -21.19 -23.39 -6.56
N LYS A 45 -20.64 -23.64 -7.75
CA LYS A 45 -19.38 -23.07 -8.23
C LYS A 45 -19.40 -21.55 -8.19
N ASN A 46 -20.47 -20.92 -8.68
CA ASN A 46 -20.59 -19.46 -8.67
C ASN A 46 -20.65 -18.90 -7.24
N ILE A 47 -21.33 -19.57 -6.32
CA ILE A 47 -21.39 -19.16 -4.91
C ILE A 47 -20.02 -19.30 -4.24
N ILE A 48 -19.32 -20.43 -4.46
CA ILE A 48 -17.96 -20.62 -3.97
C ILE A 48 -17.08 -19.48 -4.48
N GLN A 49 -17.11 -19.17 -5.78
CA GLN A 49 -16.35 -18.07 -6.35
C GLN A 49 -16.70 -16.71 -5.73
N GLN A 50 -17.98 -16.43 -5.51
CA GLN A 50 -18.44 -15.18 -4.90
C GLN A 50 -17.96 -15.05 -3.46
N LYS A 51 -18.07 -16.09 -2.63
CA LYS A 51 -17.62 -16.05 -1.22
C LYS A 51 -16.10 -15.85 -1.14
N PHE A 52 -15.31 -16.52 -1.98
CA PHE A 52 -13.86 -16.31 -2.04
C PHE A 52 -13.48 -14.91 -2.53
N ARG A 53 -14.21 -14.35 -3.51
CA ARG A 53 -13.99 -12.98 -3.99
C ARG A 53 -14.38 -11.94 -2.94
N ALA A 54 -15.51 -12.12 -2.25
CA ALA A 54 -15.96 -11.22 -1.19
C ALA A 54 -14.92 -11.09 -0.07
N ASN A 55 -14.23 -12.19 0.24
CA ASN A 55 -13.24 -12.28 1.30
C ASN A 55 -11.79 -12.04 0.83
N GLN A 56 -11.56 -11.63 -0.43
CA GLN A 56 -10.22 -11.46 -1.00
C GLN A 56 -9.37 -10.40 -0.29
N HIS A 57 -10.01 -9.36 0.25
CA HIS A 57 -9.35 -8.21 0.86
C HIS A 57 -9.18 -8.32 2.38
N ILE A 58 -9.52 -9.45 2.99
CA ILE A 58 -9.38 -9.65 4.43
C ILE A 58 -7.88 -9.80 4.77
N THR A 59 -7.36 -8.87 5.57
CA THR A 59 -5.95 -8.85 6.01
C THR A 59 -5.77 -9.36 7.45
N SER A 60 -6.86 -9.52 8.21
CA SER A 60 -6.82 -10.00 9.59
C SER A 60 -6.55 -11.50 9.65
N ARG A 61 -5.43 -11.89 10.28
CA ARG A 61 -5.01 -13.29 10.46
C ARG A 61 -6.04 -14.17 11.16
N PRO A 62 -6.59 -13.83 12.34
CA PRO A 62 -7.57 -14.67 13.01
C PRO A 62 -8.81 -14.89 12.14
N LYS A 63 -9.26 -13.83 11.44
CA LYS A 63 -10.41 -13.93 10.54
C LYS A 63 -10.15 -14.85 9.35
N VAL A 64 -8.96 -14.81 8.77
CA VAL A 64 -8.58 -15.73 7.67
C VAL A 64 -8.55 -17.18 8.15
N LEU A 65 -8.04 -17.44 9.37
CA LEU A 65 -8.02 -18.79 9.95
C LEU A 65 -9.43 -19.32 10.23
N GLU A 66 -10.32 -18.49 10.81
CA GLU A 66 -11.73 -18.83 11.00
C GLU A 66 -12.37 -19.26 9.68
N LEU A 67 -12.28 -18.41 8.65
CA LEU A 67 -12.86 -18.68 7.34
C LEU A 67 -12.30 -19.95 6.68
N LEU A 68 -10.99 -20.20 6.83
CA LEU A 68 -10.37 -21.43 6.33
C LEU A 68 -10.85 -22.66 7.10
N SER A 69 -11.03 -22.56 8.41
CA SER A 69 -11.53 -23.66 9.23
C SER A 69 -12.98 -23.99 8.88
N GLU A 70 -13.83 -22.98 8.69
CA GLU A 70 -15.22 -23.12 8.24
C GLU A 70 -15.28 -23.76 6.86
N ALA A 71 -14.48 -23.26 5.91
CA ALA A 71 -14.45 -23.79 4.56
C ALA A 71 -13.94 -25.24 4.53
N ASN A 72 -13.04 -25.63 5.42
CA ASN A 72 -12.55 -27.00 5.52
C ASN A 72 -13.62 -27.94 6.08
N LYS A 73 -14.36 -27.53 7.12
CA LYS A 73 -15.53 -28.26 7.63
C LYS A 73 -16.55 -28.50 6.51
N ILE A 74 -16.88 -27.45 5.75
CA ILE A 74 -17.80 -27.54 4.60
C ILE A 74 -17.26 -28.53 3.56
N ASN A 75 -15.97 -28.48 3.23
CA ASN A 75 -15.37 -29.40 2.26
C ASN A 75 -15.46 -30.86 2.73
N GLN A 76 -15.22 -31.13 4.01
CA GLN A 76 -15.37 -32.48 4.59
C GLN A 76 -16.81 -32.99 4.46
N HIS A 77 -17.80 -32.15 4.73
CA HIS A 77 -19.21 -32.48 4.53
C HIS A 77 -19.54 -32.73 3.04
N LEU A 78 -19.01 -31.91 2.12
CA LEU A 78 -19.27 -32.07 0.69
C LEU A 78 -18.58 -33.29 0.08
N GLN A 79 -17.47 -33.76 0.65
CA GLN A 79 -16.74 -34.93 0.15
C GLN A 79 -17.48 -36.25 0.37
N LYS A 80 -18.29 -36.35 1.45
CA LYS A 80 -19.10 -37.52 1.81
C LYS A 80 -20.59 -37.25 1.51
N PRO A 81 -21.05 -37.36 0.24
CA PRO A 81 -22.41 -36.99 -0.13
C PRO A 81 -23.42 -38.00 0.43
N SER A 82 -24.04 -37.67 1.56
CA SER A 82 -25.26 -38.34 2.02
C SER A 82 -26.50 -37.71 1.37
N LEU A 83 -27.61 -38.45 1.32
CA LEU A 83 -28.87 -37.97 0.78
C LEU A 83 -29.36 -36.69 1.51
N GLN A 84 -29.18 -36.65 2.83
CA GLN A 84 -29.48 -35.49 3.68
C GLN A 84 -28.63 -34.26 3.34
N ILE A 85 -27.34 -34.45 3.01
CA ILE A 85 -26.44 -33.35 2.64
C ILE A 85 -26.85 -32.75 1.30
N LYS A 86 -27.24 -33.58 0.32
CA LYS A 86 -27.75 -33.11 -0.97
C LYS A 86 -29.01 -32.24 -0.80
N GLN A 87 -29.93 -32.67 0.06
CA GLN A 87 -31.15 -31.90 0.38
C GLN A 87 -30.83 -30.58 1.07
N ARG A 88 -29.94 -30.58 2.08
CA ARG A 88 -29.51 -29.34 2.76
C ARG A 88 -28.85 -28.36 1.79
N VAL A 89 -27.94 -28.83 0.94
CA VAL A 89 -27.30 -27.98 -0.09
C VAL A 89 -28.34 -27.38 -1.02
N GLY A 90 -29.34 -28.16 -1.44
CA GLY A 90 -30.48 -27.67 -2.23
C GLY A 90 -31.26 -26.55 -1.53
N GLN A 91 -31.56 -26.70 -0.23
CA GLN A 91 -32.24 -25.67 0.58
C GLN A 91 -31.40 -24.40 0.70
N TYR A 92 -30.10 -24.53 0.99
CA TYR A 92 -29.18 -23.39 1.07
C TYR A 92 -29.11 -22.60 -0.24
N LEU A 93 -29.09 -23.29 -1.39
CA LEU A 93 -29.10 -22.66 -2.71
C LEU A 93 -30.36 -21.84 -2.94
N GLN A 94 -31.53 -22.35 -2.54
CA GLN A 94 -32.79 -21.63 -2.67
C GLN A 94 -32.83 -20.37 -1.80
N ASN A 95 -32.28 -20.42 -0.58
CA ASN A 95 -32.21 -19.26 0.32
C ASN A 95 -31.24 -18.17 -0.20
N GLU A 96 -30.05 -18.55 -0.69
CA GLU A 96 -29.09 -17.61 -1.29
C GLU A 96 -29.65 -16.92 -2.55
N ILE A 97 -30.50 -17.60 -3.32
CA ILE A 97 -31.16 -17.01 -4.49
C ILE A 97 -32.21 -15.97 -4.06
N LYS A 98 -32.97 -16.24 -2.98
CA LYS A 98 -33.99 -15.31 -2.46
C LYS A 98 -33.37 -14.03 -1.88
N GLU A 99 -32.22 -14.13 -1.20
CA GLU A 99 -31.52 -12.96 -0.63
C GLU A 99 -30.85 -12.06 -1.69
N LYS A 100 -30.58 -12.58 -2.89
CA LYS A 100 -29.88 -11.87 -3.98
C LYS A 100 -30.73 -10.89 -4.81
N LYS A 101 -31.91 -10.45 -4.32
CA LYS A 101 -32.58 -9.27 -4.90
C LYS A 101 -31.64 -8.07 -4.77
N GLN A 102 -31.00 -7.71 -5.88
CA GLN A 102 -29.86 -6.78 -5.91
C GLN A 102 -30.25 -5.39 -5.36
N PRO A 103 -29.35 -4.72 -4.64
CA PRO A 103 -29.54 -3.30 -4.32
C PRO A 103 -29.56 -2.52 -5.64
N GLU A 104 -30.66 -1.83 -5.90
CA GLU A 104 -30.82 -0.97 -7.08
C GLU A 104 -29.63 -0.01 -7.16
N LYS A 105 -28.94 -0.03 -8.31
CA LYS A 105 -27.84 0.88 -8.59
C LYS A 105 -28.37 2.32 -8.50
N LYS A 106 -28.09 3.01 -7.39
CA LYS A 106 -28.42 4.43 -7.22
C LYS A 106 -27.84 5.20 -8.41
N LYS A 107 -28.73 5.72 -9.28
CA LYS A 107 -28.35 6.52 -10.45
C LYS A 107 -27.47 7.67 -9.96
N MET A 108 -26.21 7.71 -10.38
CA MET A 108 -25.31 8.81 -10.04
C MET A 108 -25.91 10.12 -10.57
N LYS A 109 -26.24 11.05 -9.66
CA LYS A 109 -26.76 12.36 -10.03
C LYS A 109 -25.77 13.05 -10.97
N LYS A 110 -26.21 13.43 -12.18
CA LYS A 110 -25.39 14.19 -13.13
C LYS A 110 -24.97 15.50 -12.47
N LYS A 111 -23.66 15.77 -12.41
CA LYS A 111 -23.13 17.02 -11.85
C LYS A 111 -23.56 18.18 -12.75
N LYS A 112 -24.27 19.17 -12.20
CA LYS A 112 -24.61 20.40 -12.93
C LYS A 112 -23.30 21.16 -13.24
N HIS A 113 -23.03 21.42 -14.52
CA HIS A 113 -21.93 22.29 -14.93
C HIS A 113 -22.25 23.73 -14.52
N ARG A 114 -21.47 24.29 -13.59
CA ARG A 114 -21.57 25.71 -13.22
C ARG A 114 -20.80 26.54 -14.25
N LYS A 115 -21.46 27.50 -14.90
CA LYS A 115 -20.79 28.50 -15.75
C LYS A 115 -19.85 29.35 -14.89
N ARG A 116 -18.69 29.73 -15.45
CA ARG A 116 -17.72 30.61 -14.77
C ARG A 116 -18.31 32.02 -14.66
N LYS A 117 -18.11 32.65 -13.50
CA LYS A 117 -18.41 34.08 -13.33
C LYS A 117 -17.27 34.95 -13.89
N PRO A 118 -17.50 36.21 -14.28
CA PRO A 118 -16.48 37.05 -14.94
C PRO A 118 -15.19 37.21 -14.13
N TYR A 119 -15.30 37.35 -12.81
CA TYR A 119 -14.15 37.49 -11.89
C TYR A 119 -13.38 36.18 -11.63
N GLN A 120 -13.86 35.04 -12.13
CA GLN A 120 -13.24 33.73 -11.93
C GLN A 120 -12.16 33.49 -12.99
N VAL A 121 -11.08 34.23 -12.85
CA VAL A 121 -9.90 34.16 -13.72
C VAL A 121 -9.00 32.99 -13.32
N ALA A 122 -8.44 32.29 -14.32
CA ALA A 122 -7.43 31.26 -14.10
C ALA A 122 -6.08 31.93 -13.83
N LEU A 123 -5.50 31.65 -12.68
CA LEU A 123 -4.22 32.15 -12.23
C LEU A 123 -3.23 30.99 -12.15
N THR A 124 -2.00 31.23 -12.58
CA THR A 124 -0.89 30.32 -12.29
C THR A 124 -0.39 30.65 -10.89
N VAL A 125 -0.45 29.69 -9.98
CA VAL A 125 0.02 29.84 -8.60
C VAL A 125 1.26 28.98 -8.43
N THR A 126 2.33 29.58 -7.92
CA THR A 126 3.55 28.89 -7.53
C THR A 126 3.45 28.53 -6.05
N HIS A 127 3.55 27.24 -5.74
CA HIS A 127 3.63 26.76 -4.36
C HIS A 127 5.02 27.07 -3.76
N SER A 128 5.15 27.07 -2.43
CA SER A 128 6.43 27.28 -1.72
C SER A 128 7.53 26.28 -2.08
N SER A 129 7.15 25.21 -2.78
CA SER A 129 8.02 24.15 -3.23
C SER A 129 8.35 24.23 -4.73
N GLY A 130 8.15 25.39 -5.36
CA GLY A 130 8.37 25.63 -6.79
C GLY A 130 7.30 25.08 -7.73
N TYR A 131 6.41 24.19 -7.25
CA TYR A 131 5.38 23.58 -8.09
C TYR A 131 4.35 24.61 -8.55
N GLN A 132 4.24 24.81 -9.86
CA GLN A 132 3.26 25.68 -10.48
C GLN A 132 2.00 24.92 -10.89
N PHE A 133 0.83 25.48 -10.59
CA PHE A 133 -0.44 24.93 -11.05
C PHE A 133 -1.47 26.02 -11.34
N LYS A 134 -2.39 25.73 -12.27
CA LYS A 134 -3.49 26.64 -12.60
C LYS A 134 -4.63 26.48 -11.58
N ARG A 135 -5.05 27.58 -10.96
CA ARG A 135 -6.21 27.65 -10.07
C ARG A 135 -7.15 28.77 -10.53
N VAL A 136 -8.45 28.54 -10.44
CA VAL A 136 -9.44 29.60 -10.70
C VAL A 136 -9.73 30.36 -9.40
N ARG A 137 -9.68 31.69 -9.43
CA ARG A 137 -9.98 32.53 -8.25
C ARG A 137 -11.40 32.27 -7.76
N GLY A 138 -11.58 32.05 -6.46
CA GLY A 138 -12.87 31.78 -5.84
C GLY A 138 -13.42 30.36 -6.06
N TRP A 139 -12.67 29.45 -6.71
CA TRP A 139 -12.99 28.03 -6.73
C TRP A 139 -12.20 27.28 -5.66
N VAL A 140 -12.84 26.28 -5.06
CA VAL A 140 -12.15 25.32 -4.19
C VAL A 140 -11.12 24.56 -5.02
N GLN A 141 -9.91 24.43 -4.47
CA GLN A 141 -8.84 23.69 -5.13
C GLN A 141 -9.27 22.23 -5.38
N PRO A 142 -9.05 21.68 -6.60
CA PRO A 142 -9.38 20.29 -6.86
C PRO A 142 -8.60 19.36 -5.94
N VAL A 143 -9.28 18.39 -5.33
CA VAL A 143 -8.69 17.41 -4.38
C VAL A 143 -7.45 16.75 -4.97
N LYS A 144 -7.43 16.44 -6.27
CA LYS A 144 -6.28 15.86 -6.97
C LYS A 144 -5.02 16.73 -6.85
N THR A 145 -5.15 18.04 -7.07
CA THR A 145 -4.00 18.96 -6.96
C THR A 145 -3.50 19.07 -5.52
N SER A 146 -4.41 19.16 -4.54
CA SER A 146 -4.05 19.18 -3.12
C SER A 146 -3.33 17.89 -2.71
N MET A 147 -3.76 16.73 -3.23
CA MET A 147 -3.08 15.46 -3.02
C MET A 147 -1.67 15.44 -3.61
N ILE A 148 -1.46 16.01 -4.81
CA ILE A 148 -0.14 16.10 -5.44
C ILE A 148 0.80 16.92 -4.56
N ILE A 149 0.37 18.10 -4.13
CA ILE A 149 1.15 18.98 -3.24
C ILE A 149 1.46 18.26 -1.92
N LYS A 150 0.46 17.60 -1.32
CA LYS A 150 0.64 16.82 -0.08
C LYS A 150 1.63 15.66 -0.26
N LYS A 151 1.60 14.97 -1.41
CA LYS A 151 2.55 13.89 -1.70
C LYS A 151 3.97 14.45 -1.85
N PHE A 152 4.11 15.55 -2.58
CA PHE A 152 5.39 16.21 -2.79
C PHE A 152 6.02 16.69 -1.48
N THR A 153 5.28 17.47 -0.68
CA THR A 153 5.71 17.96 0.64
C THR A 153 6.13 16.82 1.56
N LYS A 154 5.35 15.73 1.63
CA LYS A 154 5.73 14.54 2.39
C LYS A 154 7.02 13.89 1.88
N THR A 155 7.25 13.87 0.56
CA THR A 155 8.48 13.31 -0.01
C THR A 155 9.69 14.17 0.32
N VAL A 156 9.55 15.51 0.27
CA VAL A 156 10.62 16.44 0.66
C VAL A 156 10.93 16.30 2.15
N GLN A 157 9.91 16.32 3.01
CA GLN A 157 10.09 16.16 4.47
C GLN A 157 10.83 14.86 4.80
N LYS A 158 10.39 13.72 4.25
CA LYS A 158 11.07 12.43 4.46
C LYS A 158 12.54 12.43 4.03
N ARG A 159 12.94 13.26 3.07
CA ARG A 159 14.35 13.38 2.68
C ARG A 159 15.12 14.22 3.70
N LEU A 160 14.54 15.33 4.16
CA LEU A 160 15.13 16.16 5.21
C LEU A 160 15.31 15.36 6.51
N ASP A 161 14.29 14.63 6.94
CA ASP A 161 14.34 13.79 8.14
C ASP A 161 15.43 12.70 8.04
N ARG A 162 15.65 12.14 6.84
CA ARG A 162 16.73 11.18 6.61
C ARG A 162 18.11 11.83 6.65
N TYR A 163 18.22 13.04 6.11
CA TYR A 163 19.45 13.80 6.13
C TYR A 163 19.84 14.17 7.56
N SER A 164 18.90 14.68 8.37
CA SER A 164 19.14 14.98 9.78
C SER A 164 19.52 13.73 10.57
N ALA A 165 18.84 12.61 10.36
CA ALA A 165 19.18 11.35 11.02
C ALA A 165 20.59 10.83 10.67
N LEU A 166 21.05 11.03 9.43
CA LEU A 166 22.42 10.69 9.03
C LEU A 166 23.44 11.65 9.66
N GLN A 167 23.10 12.93 9.79
CA GLN A 167 23.92 13.93 10.47
C GLN A 167 24.13 13.55 11.95
N GLU A 168 23.05 13.20 12.65
CA GLU A 168 23.10 12.73 14.05
C GLU A 168 23.94 11.47 14.21
N GLN A 169 23.83 10.51 13.28
CA GLN A 169 24.66 9.30 13.27
C GLN A 169 26.15 9.61 13.07
N LEU A 170 26.46 10.58 12.21
CA LEU A 170 27.84 11.03 12.00
C LEU A 170 28.41 11.66 13.26
N ASP A 171 27.63 12.51 13.95
CA ASP A 171 28.05 13.14 15.20
C ASP A 171 28.25 12.09 16.31
N MET A 172 27.40 11.07 16.38
CA MET A 172 27.57 9.93 17.28
C MET A 172 28.88 9.18 17.00
N VAL A 173 29.12 8.78 15.75
CA VAL A 173 30.34 8.06 15.35
C VAL A 173 31.59 8.86 15.70
N LYS A 174 31.57 10.19 15.52
CA LYS A 174 32.69 11.05 15.92
C LYS A 174 32.93 11.06 17.42
N LYS A 175 31.88 11.12 18.23
CA LYS A 175 31.99 11.09 19.70
C LYS A 175 32.54 9.74 20.19
N GLU A 176 32.05 8.63 19.65
CA GLU A 176 32.54 7.29 19.98
C GLU A 176 34.01 7.11 19.58
N LEU A 177 34.40 7.58 18.37
CA LEU A 177 35.79 7.57 17.93
C LEU A 177 36.69 8.38 18.89
N GLN A 178 36.27 9.57 19.30
CA GLN A 178 37.00 10.38 20.28
C GLN A 178 37.12 9.69 21.64
N PHE A 179 36.04 9.02 22.08
CA PHE A 179 36.02 8.27 23.32
C PHE A 179 37.02 7.10 23.29
N GLU A 180 37.03 6.28 22.22
CA GLU A 180 38.00 5.20 22.09
C GLU A 180 39.45 5.69 21.99
N MET A 181 39.67 6.82 21.30
CA MET A 181 40.99 7.47 21.26
C MET A 181 41.46 7.87 22.67
N SER A 182 40.55 8.39 23.51
CA SER A 182 40.87 8.76 24.89
C SER A 182 41.20 7.55 25.78
N LEU A 183 40.66 6.36 25.45
CA LEU A 183 40.95 5.09 26.13
C LEU A 183 42.24 4.42 25.62
N GLY A 184 42.88 4.97 24.58
CA GLY A 184 44.11 4.41 24.00
C GLY A 184 43.89 3.14 23.16
N ILE A 185 42.65 2.85 22.77
CA ILE A 185 42.31 1.71 21.90
C ILE A 185 42.78 2.02 20.48
N ARG A 186 43.62 1.15 19.89
CA ARG A 186 44.29 1.42 18.60
C ARG A 186 43.50 1.03 17.35
N ASP A 187 42.39 0.30 17.47
CA ASP A 187 41.69 -0.26 16.30
C ASP A 187 40.51 0.59 15.81
N TYR A 188 40.81 1.80 15.35
CA TYR A 188 39.83 2.80 14.88
C TYR A 188 39.38 2.63 13.42
N ARG A 189 39.84 1.56 12.74
CA ARG A 189 39.57 1.36 11.30
C ARG A 189 38.08 1.20 10.99
N SER A 190 37.35 0.50 11.86
CA SER A 190 35.91 0.26 11.73
C SER A 190 35.12 1.57 11.74
N TRP A 191 35.42 2.46 12.68
CA TRP A 191 34.76 3.76 12.82
C TRP A 191 35.05 4.70 11.67
N LEU A 192 36.30 4.78 11.20
CA LEU A 192 36.66 5.57 10.02
C LEU A 192 35.90 5.10 8.76
N GLN A 193 35.75 3.79 8.60
CA GLN A 193 35.00 3.23 7.48
C GLN A 193 33.50 3.55 7.59
N CYS A 194 32.92 3.44 8.79
CA CYS A 194 31.55 3.86 9.06
C CYS A 194 31.34 5.35 8.78
N GLU A 195 32.24 6.22 9.24
CA GLU A 195 32.18 7.65 8.99
C GLU A 195 32.18 7.96 7.49
N LYS A 196 33.08 7.33 6.73
CA LYS A 196 33.16 7.48 5.27
C LYS A 196 31.83 7.10 4.60
N TYR A 197 31.24 5.97 4.95
CA TYR A 197 29.95 5.55 4.38
C TYR A 197 28.81 6.53 4.72
N ILE A 198 28.79 7.10 5.93
CA ILE A 198 27.78 8.09 6.31
C ILE A 198 28.00 9.39 5.53
N ARG A 199 29.25 9.85 5.34
CA ARG A 199 29.58 11.03 4.53
C ARG A 199 29.16 10.85 3.07
N ASP A 200 29.48 9.72 2.46
CA ASP A 200 29.08 9.40 1.08
C ASP A 200 27.54 9.41 0.95
N ALA A 201 26.83 8.87 1.95
CA ALA A 201 25.37 8.91 1.99
C ALA A 201 24.82 10.34 2.13
N LEU A 202 25.40 11.17 2.99
CA LEU A 202 25.04 12.58 3.14
C LEU A 202 25.25 13.36 1.83
N GLU A 203 26.38 13.15 1.16
CA GLU A 203 26.69 13.80 -0.12
C GLU A 203 25.67 13.40 -1.21
N TYR A 204 25.29 12.12 -1.26
CA TYR A 204 24.24 11.64 -2.15
C TYR A 204 22.90 12.37 -1.92
N TYR A 205 22.47 12.50 -0.66
CA TYR A 205 21.23 13.20 -0.33
C TYR A 205 21.33 14.71 -0.58
N HIS A 206 22.49 15.31 -0.32
CA HIS A 206 22.75 16.73 -0.58
C HIS A 206 22.64 17.05 -2.08
N LYS A 207 23.33 16.28 -2.94
CA LYS A 207 23.23 16.41 -4.41
C LYS A 207 21.79 16.22 -4.90
N LYS A 208 21.06 15.27 -4.33
CA LYS A 208 19.66 15.00 -4.67
C LYS A 208 18.71 16.12 -4.25
N ASN A 209 19.03 16.83 -3.17
CA ASN A 209 18.28 18.02 -2.73
C ASN A 209 18.60 19.23 -3.62
N LEU A 210 19.85 19.41 -4.04
CA LEU A 210 20.25 20.48 -4.97
C LEU A 210 19.59 20.34 -6.35
N LYS A 211 19.52 19.11 -6.90
CA LYS A 211 18.86 18.85 -8.20
C LYS A 211 17.38 19.20 -8.25
N MET A 212 16.71 19.32 -7.10
CA MET A 212 15.32 19.77 -7.05
C MET A 212 15.19 21.29 -7.23
N LYS A 213 16.23 22.06 -6.86
CA LYS A 213 16.26 23.53 -7.03
C LYS A 213 16.62 23.90 -8.48
N THR A 214 17.51 23.16 -9.13
CA THR A 214 17.98 23.52 -10.49
C THR A 214 16.98 23.24 -11.62
N ILE A 215 15.97 22.38 -11.43
CA ILE A 215 14.86 22.25 -12.40
C ILE A 215 14.07 23.58 -12.49
N GLU A 216 14.08 24.40 -11.44
CA GLU A 216 13.39 25.69 -11.38
C GLU A 216 14.06 26.75 -12.29
N GLU A 217 15.38 26.72 -12.45
CA GLU A 217 16.13 27.72 -13.25
C GLU A 217 16.08 27.46 -14.77
N THR A 218 15.98 26.19 -15.18
CA THR A 218 16.02 25.83 -16.61
C THR A 218 14.71 26.18 -17.35
N ASP A 219 13.58 26.21 -16.65
CA ASP A 219 12.30 26.58 -17.25
C ASP A 219 12.10 28.11 -17.29
N GLU A 220 12.71 28.87 -16.38
CA GLU A 220 12.69 30.34 -16.41
C GLU A 220 13.52 30.92 -17.56
N LYS A 221 14.66 30.31 -17.91
CA LYS A 221 15.48 30.74 -19.06
C LYS A 221 14.81 30.49 -20.41
N LYS A 222 13.94 29.49 -20.53
CA LYS A 222 13.19 29.21 -21.76
C LYS A 222 12.02 30.17 -21.99
N ASN A 223 11.47 30.77 -20.94
CA ASN A 223 10.35 31.72 -21.04
C ASN A 223 10.78 33.20 -21.14
N LYS A 224 12.07 33.53 -20.95
CA LYS A 224 12.60 34.88 -21.19
C LYS A 224 13.08 35.13 -22.62
N ASN A 225 13.13 34.09 -23.46
CA ASN A 225 13.55 34.18 -24.87
C ASN A 225 12.36 34.06 -25.86
N LYS A 226 11.15 34.42 -25.43
CA LYS A 226 9.95 34.56 -26.26
C LYS A 226 9.27 35.87 -25.91
#